data_AF-M5T406-F1
#
_entry.id   AF-M5T406-F1
#
_cell.length_a   1.000
_cell.length_b   1.000
_cell.length_c   1.000
_cell.angle_alpha   90.00
_cell.angle_beta   90.00
_cell.angle_gamma   90.00
#
_symmetry.space_group_name_H-M   'P 1'
#
loop_
_entity.id
_entity.type
_entity.pdbx_description
1 polymer ?
#
loop_
_entity_poly.entity_id
_entity_poly.type
_entity_poly.pdbx_seq_one_letter_code
_entity_poly.pdbx_strand_id
1 'polypeptide(L)'
;MRISEAIRLRVKDIDFANKQIEIRQSKGGKSRLVPMPDDLTEPLRRFVNSRAAQHDQDLADGTASVWLPYALDRKYPKAHRELKWQYLFASHRLSRDPKTGRRHRHHLHMDTFPTHLRRAVESAKLHKHVTSHTFRHCYATHLLWNGTDIRQIQQLLGHRDVKTTEIYTHVRNPNETKVVSPLDRLVREREEEAV
;
A
#
# COMPACT_ATOMS: atom_id res chain seq x y z
N MET A 1 0.01 -2.50 3.17
CA MET A 1 -0.70 -1.23 3.48
C MET A 1 -2.08 -1.19 2.83
N ARG A 2 -2.98 -0.26 3.20
CA ARG A 2 -4.26 -0.02 2.50
C ARG A 2 -4.03 0.97 1.35
N ILE A 3 -4.88 0.96 0.32
CA ILE A 3 -4.75 1.92 -0.81
C ILE A 3 -4.86 3.38 -0.35
N SER A 4 -5.78 3.65 0.59
CA SER A 4 -5.94 4.98 1.18
C SER A 4 -4.73 5.45 1.99
N GLU A 5 -3.92 4.52 2.50
CA GLU A 5 -2.64 4.82 3.14
C GLU A 5 -1.58 5.10 2.08
N ALA A 6 -1.49 4.25 1.05
CA ALA A 6 -0.52 4.37 -0.04
C ALA A 6 -0.61 5.71 -0.77
N ILE A 7 -1.81 6.12 -1.21
CA ILE A 7 -1.97 7.38 -1.96
C ILE A 7 -1.68 8.62 -1.10
N ARG A 8 -1.79 8.51 0.23
CA ARG A 8 -1.55 9.62 1.18
C ARG A 8 -0.11 9.70 1.66
N LEU A 9 0.77 8.77 1.25
CA LEU A 9 2.19 8.84 1.54
C LEU A 9 2.75 10.19 1.06
N ARG A 10 3.61 10.76 1.89
CA ARG A 10 4.38 11.97 1.58
C ARG A 10 5.82 11.58 1.28
N VAL A 11 6.57 12.47 0.63
CA VAL A 11 7.99 12.21 0.28
C VAL A 11 8.81 11.82 1.51
N LYS A 12 8.59 12.49 2.65
CA LYS A 12 9.28 12.20 3.92
C LYS A 12 8.98 10.84 4.54
N ASP A 13 7.93 10.15 4.08
CA ASP A 13 7.50 8.88 4.67
C ASP A 13 8.32 7.71 4.13
N ILE A 14 9.18 7.93 3.13
CA ILE A 14 10.09 6.93 2.56
C ILE A 14 11.48 7.10 3.21
N ASP A 15 11.90 6.08 3.94
CA ASP A 15 13.24 6.00 4.54
C ASP A 15 14.09 5.02 3.75
N PHE A 16 14.92 5.55 2.85
CA PHE A 16 15.84 4.76 2.03
C PHE A 16 17.01 4.19 2.82
N ALA A 17 17.40 4.80 3.95
CA ALA A 17 18.54 4.35 4.74
C ALA A 17 18.18 3.08 5.52
N ASN A 18 16.99 3.08 6.14
CA ASN A 18 16.49 1.94 6.90
C ASN A 18 15.63 0.98 6.07
N LYS A 19 15.41 1.30 4.79
CA LYS A 19 14.53 0.55 3.86
C LYS A 19 13.13 0.35 4.44
N GLN A 20 12.52 1.44 4.87
CA GLN A 20 11.21 1.44 5.55
C GLN A 20 10.29 2.52 5.00
N ILE A 21 8.99 2.30 5.15
CA ILE A 21 7.95 3.27 4.86
C ILE A 21 7.15 3.53 6.14
N GLU A 22 7.05 4.80 6.54
CA GLU A 22 6.23 5.20 7.68
C GLU A 22 4.79 5.48 7.26
N ILE A 23 3.87 4.63 7.68
CA ILE A 23 2.44 4.85 7.46
C ILE A 23 1.88 5.65 8.63
N ARG A 24 1.64 6.94 8.39
CA ARG A 24 1.07 7.86 9.38
C ARG A 24 -0.45 7.78 9.37
N GLN A 25 -1.05 7.55 10.53
CA GLN A 25 -2.50 7.63 10.71
C GLN A 25 -2.92 9.00 11.25
N SER A 26 -4.04 9.52 10.77
CA SER A 26 -4.66 10.74 11.29
C SER A 26 -5.46 10.46 12.57
N LYS A 27 -5.48 11.42 13.51
CA LYS A 27 -6.38 11.51 14.68
C LYS A 27 -6.43 10.24 15.55
N GLY A 28 -5.37 10.02 16.33
CA GLY A 28 -5.34 9.04 17.43
C GLY A 28 -4.99 7.59 17.05
N GLY A 29 -4.69 7.31 15.77
CA GLY A 29 -4.12 6.04 15.35
C GLY A 29 -2.60 6.01 15.54
N LYS A 30 -2.04 4.86 15.94
CA LYS A 30 -0.60 4.65 16.00
C LYS A 30 -0.04 4.62 14.56
N SER A 31 1.00 5.40 14.29
CA SER A 31 1.84 5.22 13.10
C SER A 31 2.51 3.85 13.13
N ARG A 32 2.87 3.34 11.97
CA ARG A 32 3.63 2.09 11.86
C ARG A 32 4.65 2.13 10.74
N LEU A 33 5.72 1.38 10.91
CA LEU A 33 6.72 1.16 9.89
C LEU A 33 6.40 -0.12 9.14
N VAL A 34 6.55 -0.11 7.82
CA VAL A 34 6.50 -1.31 6.98
C VAL A 34 7.81 -1.45 6.22
N PRO A 35 8.32 -2.67 6.03
CA PRO A 35 9.55 -2.89 5.27
C PRO A 35 9.34 -2.51 3.80
N MET A 36 10.35 -1.88 3.23
CA MET A 36 10.46 -1.60 1.80
C MET A 36 11.32 -2.68 1.15
N PRO A 37 10.82 -3.41 0.14
CA PRO A 37 11.62 -4.36 -0.63
C PRO A 37 12.83 -3.71 -1.27
N ASP A 38 13.97 -4.40 -1.26
CA ASP A 38 15.24 -3.93 -1.84
C ASP A 38 15.08 -3.54 -3.30
N ASP A 39 14.39 -4.37 -4.07
CA ASP A 39 14.14 -4.18 -5.51
C ASP A 39 13.33 -2.90 -5.81
N LEU A 40 12.57 -2.38 -4.83
CA LEU A 40 11.82 -1.14 -4.99
C LEU A 40 12.63 0.12 -4.66
N THR A 41 13.83 -0.02 -4.09
CA THR A 41 14.66 1.11 -3.67
C THR A 41 14.96 2.05 -4.84
N GLU A 42 15.48 1.52 -5.95
CA GLU A 42 15.87 2.35 -7.09
C GLU A 42 14.67 2.87 -7.89
N PRO A 43 13.62 2.06 -8.20
CA PRO A 43 12.38 2.58 -8.76
C PRO A 43 11.75 3.71 -7.93
N LEU A 44 11.71 3.58 -6.60
CA LEU A 44 11.17 4.62 -5.73
C LEU A 44 12.05 5.87 -5.69
N ARG A 45 13.38 5.72 -5.73
CA ARG A 45 14.30 6.87 -5.80
C ARG A 45 14.08 7.67 -7.08
N ARG A 46 13.99 7.00 -8.23
CA ARG A 46 13.65 7.64 -9.51
C ARG A 46 12.28 8.33 -9.45
N PHE A 47 11.30 7.69 -8.82
CA PHE A 47 9.97 8.27 -8.65
C PHE A 47 10.00 9.53 -7.77
N VAL A 48 10.71 9.50 -6.64
CA VAL A 48 10.89 10.67 -5.76
C VAL A 48 11.60 11.81 -6.50
N ASN A 49 12.64 11.52 -7.28
CA ASN A 49 13.34 12.52 -8.08
C ASN A 49 12.41 13.17 -9.13
N SER A 50 11.59 12.36 -9.79
CA SER A 50 10.59 12.87 -10.74
C SER A 50 9.56 13.77 -10.05
N ARG A 51 9.16 13.42 -8.82
CA ARG A 51 8.26 14.26 -8.01
C ARG A 51 8.94 15.54 -7.56
N ALA A 52 10.23 15.50 -7.23
CA ALA A 52 11.04 16.68 -6.88
C ALA A 52 11.10 17.66 -8.05
N ALA A 53 11.41 17.20 -9.25
CA ALA A 53 11.40 18.04 -10.45
C ALA A 53 10.02 18.67 -10.73
N GLN A 54 8.92 17.90 -10.57
CA GLN A 54 7.57 18.46 -10.67
C GLN A 54 7.29 19.50 -9.57
N HIS A 55 7.87 19.33 -8.37
CA HIS A 55 7.67 20.26 -7.27
C HIS A 55 8.41 21.57 -7.49
N ASP A 56 9.61 21.52 -8.06
CA ASP A 56 10.37 22.71 -8.44
C ASP A 56 9.60 23.54 -9.49
N GLN A 57 8.96 22.87 -10.45
CA GLN A 57 8.04 23.53 -11.37
C GLN A 57 6.82 24.13 -10.64
N ASP A 58 6.19 23.36 -9.74
CA ASP A 58 5.06 23.87 -8.94
C ASP A 58 5.48 25.10 -8.11
N LEU A 59 6.73 25.16 -7.63
CA LEU A 59 7.29 26.28 -6.86
C LEU A 59 7.45 27.52 -7.74
N ALA A 60 8.00 27.35 -8.95
CA ALA A 60 8.13 28.41 -9.94
C ALA A 60 6.76 28.97 -10.35
N ASP A 61 5.76 28.10 -10.49
CA ASP A 61 4.39 28.47 -10.87
C ASP A 61 3.57 29.04 -9.68
N GLY A 62 4.14 29.07 -8.47
CA GLY A 62 3.43 29.52 -7.26
C GLY A 62 2.31 28.59 -6.80
N THR A 63 2.29 27.33 -7.26
CA THR A 63 1.27 26.32 -6.95
C THR A 63 1.76 25.20 -6.02
N ALA A 64 3.04 25.23 -5.63
CA ALA A 64 3.63 24.34 -4.64
C ALA A 64 3.05 24.61 -3.25
N SER A 65 1.99 23.88 -2.94
CA SER A 65 1.37 23.85 -1.63
C SER A 65 0.82 22.45 -1.39
N VAL A 66 0.47 22.11 -0.16
CA VAL A 66 -0.25 20.88 0.18
C VAL A 66 -1.16 21.14 1.36
N TRP A 67 -2.27 20.42 1.44
CA TRP A 67 -3.08 20.44 2.65
C TRP A 67 -2.31 19.87 3.85
N LEU A 68 -2.31 20.62 4.95
CA LEU A 68 -1.80 20.21 6.25
C LEU A 68 -2.91 20.35 7.31
N PRO A 69 -2.93 19.48 8.34
CA PRO A 69 -3.77 19.69 9.51
C PRO A 69 -3.52 21.08 10.12
N TYR A 70 -4.58 21.79 10.51
CA TYR A 70 -4.51 23.18 10.99
C TYR A 70 -3.43 23.41 12.07
N ALA A 71 -3.31 22.49 13.03
CA ALA A 71 -2.28 22.57 14.07
C ALA A 71 -0.85 22.54 13.52
N LEU A 72 -0.61 21.77 12.45
CA LEU A 72 0.69 21.71 11.77
C LEU A 72 0.92 22.94 10.90
N ASP A 73 -0.09 23.39 10.13
CA ASP A 73 0.04 24.59 9.29
C ASP A 73 0.32 25.84 10.14
N ARG A 74 -0.31 25.94 11.32
CA ARG A 74 -0.05 27.04 12.27
C ARG A 74 1.34 26.96 12.91
N LYS A 75 1.79 25.76 13.31
CA LYS A 75 3.09 25.56 13.95
C LYS A 75 4.26 25.74 12.97
N TYR A 76 4.05 25.36 11.70
CA TYR A 76 5.07 25.39 10.65
C TYR A 76 4.50 26.00 9.36
N PRO A 77 4.40 27.33 9.27
CA PRO A 77 3.69 28.02 8.18
C PRO A 77 4.32 27.85 6.79
N LYS A 78 5.59 27.44 6.70
CA LYS A 78 6.27 27.16 5.42
C LYS A 78 6.24 25.68 5.03
N ALA A 79 5.81 24.79 5.93
CA ALA A 79 5.84 23.34 5.71
C ALA A 79 5.02 22.91 4.49
N HIS A 80 3.91 23.60 4.20
CA HIS A 80 3.07 23.24 3.07
C HIS A 80 3.78 23.40 1.70
N ARG A 81 4.87 24.18 1.64
CA ARG A 81 5.66 24.39 0.42
C ARG A 81 6.89 23.50 0.32
N GLU A 82 7.27 22.79 1.39
CA GLU A 82 8.47 21.96 1.36
C GLU A 82 8.19 20.60 0.71
N LEU A 83 9.14 20.10 -0.10
CA LEU A 83 9.01 18.83 -0.82
C LEU A 83 8.64 17.66 0.09
N LYS A 84 9.28 17.58 1.26
CA LYS A 84 9.10 16.48 2.23
C LYS A 84 7.64 16.31 2.67
N TRP A 85 6.85 17.39 2.63
CA TRP A 85 5.43 17.35 2.98
C TRP A 85 4.53 17.10 1.77
N GLN A 86 5.01 17.18 0.54
CA GLN A 86 4.19 16.92 -0.65
C GLN A 86 3.78 15.45 -0.70
N TYR A 87 2.61 15.18 -1.27
CA TYR A 87 2.20 13.80 -1.57
C TYR A 87 3.18 13.17 -2.56
N LEU A 88 3.58 11.93 -2.28
CA LEU A 88 4.41 11.12 -3.17
C LEU A 88 3.64 10.83 -4.48
N PHE A 89 2.38 10.41 -4.34
CA PHE A 89 1.46 10.19 -5.47
C PHE A 89 0.57 11.41 -5.69
N ALA A 90 1.16 12.48 -6.22
CA ALA A 90 0.45 13.72 -6.52
C ALA A 90 -0.41 13.59 -7.80
N SER A 91 -1.56 14.27 -7.81
CA SER A 91 -2.42 14.39 -8.98
C SER A 91 -1.79 15.29 -10.03
N HIS A 92 -2.00 14.94 -11.30
CA HIS A 92 -1.64 15.77 -12.44
C HIS A 92 -2.50 17.06 -12.49
N ARG A 93 -3.68 17.06 -11.86
CA ARG A 93 -4.56 18.23 -11.78
C ARG A 93 -4.35 19.00 -10.48
N LEU A 94 -4.37 20.32 -10.59
CA LEU A 94 -4.43 21.21 -9.45
C LEU A 94 -5.86 21.28 -8.90
N SER A 95 -5.98 21.31 -7.58
CA SER A 95 -7.22 21.57 -6.85
C SER A 95 -7.06 22.81 -5.98
N ARG A 96 -8.18 23.50 -5.72
CA ARG A 96 -8.20 24.62 -4.78
C ARG A 96 -8.60 24.10 -3.39
N ASP A 97 -7.81 24.44 -2.38
CA ASP A 97 -8.17 24.19 -0.99
C ASP A 97 -9.40 25.05 -0.63
N PRO A 98 -10.54 24.47 -0.22
CA PRO A 98 -11.72 25.25 0.14
C PRO A 98 -11.52 26.11 1.40
N LYS A 99 -10.55 25.78 2.26
CA LYS A 99 -10.30 26.52 3.52
C LYS A 99 -9.27 27.62 3.36
N THR A 100 -8.16 27.33 2.68
CA THR A 100 -7.04 28.29 2.54
C THR A 100 -7.06 29.04 1.21
N GLY A 101 -7.87 28.60 0.25
CA GLY A 101 -7.91 29.15 -1.11
C GLY A 101 -6.69 28.80 -1.97
N ARG A 102 -5.66 28.16 -1.40
CA ARG A 102 -4.40 27.81 -2.08
C ARG A 102 -4.64 26.74 -3.14
N ARG A 103 -4.09 26.94 -4.34
CA ARG A 103 -4.03 25.90 -5.37
C ARG A 103 -2.88 24.94 -5.06
N HIS A 104 -3.13 23.65 -5.19
CA HIS A 104 -2.13 22.62 -4.97
C HIS A 104 -2.45 21.32 -5.69
N ARG A 105 -1.45 20.45 -5.80
CA ARG A 105 -1.66 19.05 -6.18
C ARG A 105 -2.13 18.25 -4.97
N HIS A 106 -3.34 17.74 -5.03
CA HIS A 106 -3.79 16.74 -4.06
C HIS A 106 -3.19 15.37 -4.38
N HIS A 107 -3.35 14.38 -3.50
CA HIS A 107 -3.01 13.00 -3.87
C HIS A 107 -3.91 12.50 -5.00
N LEU A 108 -3.48 11.44 -5.70
CA LEU A 108 -4.30 10.73 -6.70
C LEU A 108 -5.70 10.41 -6.16
N HIS A 109 -6.70 10.42 -7.04
CA HIS A 109 -8.05 10.04 -6.65
C HIS A 109 -8.08 8.57 -6.21
N MET A 110 -8.96 8.23 -5.26
CA MET A 110 -9.10 6.85 -4.77
C MET A 110 -9.41 5.86 -5.88
N ASP A 111 -10.12 6.30 -6.92
CA ASP A 111 -10.55 5.45 -8.05
C ASP A 111 -9.50 5.31 -9.16
N THR A 112 -8.43 6.12 -9.12
CA THR A 112 -7.35 6.03 -10.11
C THR A 112 -6.69 4.66 -10.04
N PHE A 113 -6.35 4.18 -8.84
CA PHE A 113 -5.69 2.89 -8.68
C PHE A 113 -6.57 1.70 -9.09
N PRO A 114 -7.83 1.54 -8.62
CA PRO A 114 -8.73 0.48 -9.07
C PRO A 114 -8.88 0.42 -10.60
N THR A 115 -8.96 1.58 -11.27
CA THR A 115 -9.08 1.65 -12.73
C THR A 115 -7.85 1.07 -13.42
N HIS A 116 -6.65 1.46 -12.99
CA HIS A 116 -5.40 0.92 -13.54
C HIS A 116 -5.21 -0.56 -13.20
N LEU A 117 -5.58 -0.96 -11.97
CA LEU A 117 -5.50 -2.35 -11.54
C LEU A 117 -6.39 -3.24 -12.39
N ARG A 118 -7.63 -2.84 -12.66
CA ARG A 118 -8.55 -3.60 -13.51
C ARG A 118 -7.94 -3.91 -14.88
N ARG A 119 -7.35 -2.90 -15.53
CA ARG A 119 -6.68 -3.07 -16.83
C ARG A 119 -5.50 -4.04 -16.74
N ALA A 120 -4.71 -3.97 -15.66
CA ALA A 120 -3.60 -4.88 -15.45
C ALA A 120 -4.05 -6.33 -15.25
N VAL A 121 -5.15 -6.54 -14.50
CA VAL A 121 -5.75 -7.86 -14.23
C VAL A 121 -6.32 -8.48 -15.51
N GLU A 122 -7.03 -7.68 -16.31
CA GLU A 122 -7.54 -8.08 -17.63
C GLU A 122 -6.40 -8.46 -18.58
N SER A 123 -5.33 -7.65 -18.62
CA SER A 123 -4.15 -7.92 -19.46
C SER A 123 -3.38 -9.17 -19.01
N ALA A 124 -3.36 -9.45 -17.71
CA ALA A 124 -2.77 -10.66 -17.14
C ALA A 124 -3.64 -11.92 -17.30
N LYS A 125 -4.83 -11.81 -17.94
CA LYS A 125 -5.79 -12.90 -18.15
C LYS A 125 -6.18 -13.60 -16.85
N LEU A 126 -6.30 -12.83 -15.77
CA LEU A 126 -6.72 -13.36 -14.47
C LEU A 126 -8.25 -13.37 -14.39
N HIS A 127 -8.83 -14.57 -14.25
CA HIS A 127 -10.27 -14.74 -14.07
C HIS A 127 -10.76 -14.47 -12.63
N LYS A 128 -9.82 -14.34 -11.68
CA LYS A 128 -10.15 -14.05 -10.28
C LYS A 128 -10.44 -12.55 -10.10
N HIS A 129 -11.36 -12.23 -9.21
CA HIS A 129 -11.60 -10.85 -8.81
C HIS A 129 -10.41 -10.32 -7.97
N VAL A 130 -9.68 -9.35 -8.52
CA VAL A 130 -8.48 -8.76 -7.88
C VAL A 130 -8.73 -7.30 -7.57
N THR A 131 -8.55 -6.93 -6.30
CA THR A 131 -8.64 -5.56 -5.81
C THR A 131 -7.39 -5.18 -5.01
N SER A 132 -7.28 -3.92 -4.56
CA SER A 132 -6.24 -3.52 -3.61
C SER A 132 -6.24 -4.36 -2.31
N HIS A 133 -7.41 -4.85 -1.88
CA HIS A 133 -7.51 -5.72 -0.71
C HIS A 133 -6.88 -7.09 -0.99
N THR A 134 -7.01 -7.61 -2.21
CA THR A 134 -6.39 -8.89 -2.62
C THR A 134 -4.88 -8.86 -2.42
N PHE A 135 -4.17 -7.81 -2.85
CA PHE A 135 -2.72 -7.68 -2.61
C PHE A 135 -2.36 -7.66 -1.13
N ARG A 136 -3.17 -6.96 -0.32
CA ARG A 136 -2.98 -6.92 1.14
C ARG A 136 -3.20 -8.28 1.77
N HIS A 137 -4.18 -9.05 1.30
CA HIS A 137 -4.41 -10.41 1.75
C HIS A 137 -3.24 -11.32 1.36
N CYS A 138 -2.79 -11.28 0.11
CA CYS A 138 -1.62 -12.03 -0.35
C CYS A 138 -0.38 -11.69 0.48
N TYR A 139 -0.11 -10.40 0.74
CA TYR A 139 1.00 -10.00 1.60
C TYR A 139 0.94 -10.64 2.99
N ALA A 140 -0.23 -10.62 3.64
CA ALA A 140 -0.41 -11.19 4.97
C ALA A 140 -0.25 -12.72 4.97
N THR A 141 -0.88 -13.40 4.01
CA THR A 141 -0.84 -14.85 3.88
C THR A 141 0.58 -15.34 3.55
N HIS A 142 1.33 -14.66 2.67
CA HIS A 142 2.71 -15.03 2.36
C HIS A 142 3.65 -14.83 3.56
N LEU A 143 3.47 -13.78 4.35
CA LEU A 143 4.22 -13.61 5.60
C LEU A 143 3.93 -14.75 6.58
N LEU A 144 2.65 -15.14 6.72
CA LEU A 144 2.24 -16.23 7.58
C LEU A 144 2.84 -17.58 7.12
N TRP A 145 2.78 -17.88 5.82
CA TRP A 145 3.37 -19.10 5.25
C TRP A 145 4.88 -19.17 5.41
N ASN A 146 5.55 -18.02 5.49
CA ASN A 146 6.99 -17.90 5.77
C ASN A 146 7.30 -17.89 7.28
N GLY A 147 6.34 -18.22 8.14
CA GLY A 147 6.54 -18.35 9.58
C GLY A 147 6.58 -17.02 10.35
N THR A 148 6.13 -15.92 9.75
CA THR A 148 6.05 -14.63 10.47
C THR A 148 4.97 -14.70 11.55
N ASP A 149 5.31 -14.25 12.76
CA ASP A 149 4.37 -14.25 13.88
C ASP A 149 3.11 -13.40 13.59
N ILE A 150 1.95 -13.89 14.00
CA ILE A 150 0.66 -13.24 13.70
C ILE A 150 0.57 -11.84 14.31
N ARG A 151 1.20 -11.58 15.46
CA ARG A 151 1.22 -10.23 16.07
C ARG A 151 2.12 -9.29 15.27
N GLN A 152 3.22 -9.78 14.72
CA GLN A 152 4.04 -8.99 13.78
C GLN A 152 3.25 -8.65 12.50
N ILE A 153 2.53 -9.61 11.94
CA ILE A 153 1.64 -9.36 10.78
C ILE A 153 0.56 -8.34 11.14
N GLN A 154 -0.09 -8.48 12.30
CA GLN A 154 -1.08 -7.54 12.81
C GLN A 154 -0.53 -6.11 12.88
N GLN A 155 0.70 -5.94 13.40
CA GLN A 155 1.39 -4.66 13.48
C GLN A 155 1.66 -4.08 12.09
N LEU A 156 2.24 -4.86 11.16
CA LEU A 156 2.53 -4.43 9.78
C LEU A 156 1.27 -4.01 9.00
N LEU A 157 0.17 -4.72 9.24
CA LEU A 157 -1.12 -4.40 8.65
C LEU A 157 -1.78 -3.21 9.36
N GLY A 158 -1.49 -2.95 10.63
CA GLY A 158 -2.15 -1.91 11.41
C GLY A 158 -3.60 -2.30 11.74
N HIS A 159 -3.80 -3.55 12.13
CA HIS A 159 -5.08 -4.06 12.65
C HIS A 159 -5.18 -3.77 14.15
N ARG A 160 -6.30 -3.19 14.58
CA ARG A 160 -6.54 -2.91 16.01
C ARG A 160 -6.77 -4.19 16.81
N ASP A 161 -7.43 -5.17 16.19
CA ASP A 161 -7.75 -6.47 16.77
C ASP A 161 -7.01 -7.58 15.99
N VAL A 162 -6.47 -8.54 16.73
CA VAL A 162 -5.82 -9.74 16.16
C VAL A 162 -6.83 -10.58 15.39
N LYS A 163 -8.12 -10.59 15.77
CA LYS A 163 -9.20 -11.29 15.05
C LYS A 163 -9.29 -10.90 13.58
N THR A 164 -8.99 -9.64 13.24
CA THR A 164 -8.95 -9.17 11.84
C THR A 164 -7.77 -9.77 11.05
N THR A 165 -6.76 -10.28 11.75
CA THR A 165 -5.58 -10.96 11.18
C THR A 165 -5.74 -12.47 11.18
N GLU A 166 -6.51 -13.04 12.12
CA GLU A 166 -6.82 -14.47 12.17
C GLU A 166 -7.55 -14.97 10.91
N ILE A 167 -8.23 -14.10 10.16
CA ILE A 167 -8.83 -14.48 8.86
C ILE A 167 -7.82 -15.14 7.90
N TYR A 168 -6.52 -14.88 8.07
CA TYR A 168 -5.45 -15.42 7.23
C TYR A 168 -5.01 -16.84 7.64
N THR A 169 -5.28 -17.27 8.87
CA THR A 169 -4.86 -18.59 9.36
C THR A 169 -5.69 -19.72 8.74
N HIS A 170 -6.88 -19.41 8.25
CA HIS A 170 -7.74 -20.35 7.53
C HIS A 170 -7.31 -20.58 6.07
N VAL A 171 -6.35 -19.79 5.55
CA VAL A 171 -5.87 -19.96 4.19
C VAL A 171 -4.80 -21.05 4.15
N ARG A 172 -5.13 -22.16 3.48
CA ARG A 172 -4.25 -23.32 3.29
C ARG A 172 -2.83 -22.91 2.94
N ASN A 173 -1.84 -23.42 3.69
CA ASN A 173 -0.44 -23.26 3.35
C ASN A 173 -0.05 -24.24 2.21
N PRO A 174 0.49 -23.78 1.07
CA PRO A 174 0.98 -24.66 0.01
C PRO A 174 2.08 -25.62 0.48
N ASN A 175 2.80 -25.25 1.55
CA ASN A 175 3.87 -26.05 2.13
C ASN A 175 3.35 -27.12 3.11
N GLU A 176 2.07 -27.09 3.49
CA GLU A 176 1.46 -28.15 4.29
C GLU A 176 1.19 -29.39 3.44
N THR A 177 1.30 -30.55 4.07
CA THR A 177 1.05 -31.86 3.45
C THR A 177 -0.28 -31.84 2.70
N LYS A 178 -0.25 -32.22 1.42
CA LYS A 178 -1.48 -32.26 0.61
C LYS A 178 -2.42 -33.31 1.20
N VAL A 179 -3.55 -32.85 1.75
CA VAL A 179 -4.68 -33.72 2.05
C VAL A 179 -5.21 -34.26 0.72
N VAL A 180 -5.12 -35.57 0.51
CA VAL A 180 -5.67 -36.26 -0.66
C VAL A 180 -7.18 -36.41 -0.45
N SER A 181 -7.97 -36.02 -1.45
CA SER A 181 -9.43 -36.20 -1.44
C SER A 181 -9.77 -37.67 -1.26
N PRO A 182 -10.73 -38.04 -0.39
CA PRO A 182 -11.20 -39.42 -0.29
C PRO A 182 -11.64 -40.00 -1.65
N LEU A 183 -12.23 -39.19 -2.53
CA LEU A 183 -12.62 -39.63 -3.87
C LEU A 183 -11.40 -40.03 -4.72
N ASP A 184 -10.31 -39.26 -4.66
CA ASP A 184 -9.08 -39.55 -5.40
C ASP A 184 -8.41 -40.84 -4.89
N ARG A 185 -8.61 -41.21 -3.62
CA ARG A 185 -8.13 -42.48 -3.07
C ARG A 185 -8.92 -43.66 -3.63
N LEU A 186 -10.25 -43.55 -3.63
CA LEU A 186 -11.15 -44.59 -4.14
C LEU A 186 -10.95 -44.89 -5.64
N VAL A 187 -10.61 -43.88 -6.44
CA VAL A 187 -10.32 -44.07 -7.87
C VAL A 187 -9.02 -44.87 -8.06
N ARG A 188 -7.98 -44.61 -7.27
CA ARG A 188 -6.70 -45.32 -7.35
C ARG A 188 -6.82 -46.78 -6.93
N GLU A 189 -7.56 -47.06 -5.86
CA GLU A 189 -7.78 -48.43 -5.36
C GLU A 189 -8.50 -49.30 -6.42
N ARG A 190 -9.46 -48.73 -7.16
CA ARG A 190 -10.15 -49.43 -8.26
C ARG A 190 -9.26 -49.68 -9.48
N GLU A 191 -8.34 -48.78 -9.77
CA GLU A 191 -7.38 -48.96 -10.87
C GLU A 191 -6.33 -50.03 -10.52
N GLU A 192 -5.95 -50.16 -9.25
CA GLU A 192 -5.02 -51.19 -8.76
C GLU A 192 -5.67 -52.59 -8.65
N GLU A 193 -6.96 -52.69 -8.32
CA GLU A 193 -7.71 -53.95 -8.31
C GLU A 193 -8.05 -54.49 -9.73
N ALA A 194 -7.94 -53.65 -10.76
CA ALA A 194 -8.23 -53.98 -12.15
C ALA A 194 -7.02 -54.50 -12.95
N VAL A 195 -5.85 -54.62 -12.31
CA VAL A 195 -4.57 -55.11 -12.88
C VAL A 195 -4.22 -56.46 -12.29
#